data_AF-A0A2E4XYX4-F1
#
_entry.id   AF-A0A2E4XYX4-F1
#
_cell.length_a   1.000
_cell.length_b   1.000
_cell.length_c   1.000
_cell.angle_alpha   90.00
_cell.angle_beta   90.00
_cell.angle_gamma   90.00
#
_symmetry.space_group_name_H-M   'P 1'
#
loop_
_entity.id
_entity.type
_entity.pdbx_description
1 polymer ?
#
loop_
_entity_poly.entity_id
_entity_poly.type
_entity_poly.pdbx_seq_one_letter_code
_entity_poly.pdbx_strand_id
1 'polypeptide(L)'
;MSEFLPEDPSELPPDRWARMGLNVEGYKEMRAMKLARDANAPAVGAMAPDFEVERLGPDRSRTGDTFRLSDARGRPVGLIFGSYT
;
A
#
# COMPACT_ATOMS: atom_id res chain seq x y z
N MET A 1 8.05 16.65 -9.51
CA MET A 1 6.84 16.80 -8.67
C MET A 1 5.85 15.77 -9.15
N SER A 2 5.53 14.76 -8.34
CA SER A 2 4.47 13.81 -8.67
C SER A 2 3.14 14.55 -8.50
N GLU A 3 2.46 14.87 -9.60
CA GLU A 3 1.13 15.47 -9.55
C GLU A 3 0.16 14.42 -8.99
N PHE A 4 -0.52 14.75 -7.89
CA PHE A 4 -1.60 13.94 -7.33
C PHE A 4 -2.76 13.91 -8.33
N LEU A 5 -3.22 12.71 -8.70
CA LEU A 5 -4.44 12.54 -9.50
C LEU A 5 -5.68 12.74 -8.60
N PRO A 6 -6.69 13.52 -9.04
CA PRO A 6 -7.85 13.86 -8.21
C PRO A 6 -8.76 12.65 -7.94
N GLU A 7 -9.65 12.79 -6.96
CA GLU A 7 -10.60 11.73 -6.63
C GLU A 7 -11.70 11.60 -7.68
N ASP A 8 -12.27 12.72 -8.10
CA ASP A 8 -13.21 12.77 -9.21
C ASP A 8 -12.45 12.98 -10.53
N PRO A 9 -12.54 12.02 -11.48
CA PRO A 9 -11.89 12.16 -12.78
C PRO A 9 -12.42 13.34 -13.62
N SER A 10 -13.61 13.86 -13.31
CA SER A 10 -14.22 15.01 -13.99
C SER A 10 -13.47 16.33 -13.73
N GLU A 11 -12.66 16.39 -12.67
CA GLU A 11 -11.86 17.56 -12.30
C GLU A 11 -10.71 17.83 -13.29
N LEU A 12 -10.33 16.85 -14.11
CA LEU A 12 -9.36 17.04 -15.17
C LEU A 12 -10.02 16.99 -16.54
N PRO A 13 -9.69 17.92 -17.45
CA PRO A 13 -10.20 17.87 -18.81
C PRO A 13 -9.71 16.61 -19.53
N PRO A 14 -10.51 16.03 -20.45
CA PRO A 14 -10.16 14.79 -21.18
C PRO A 14 -8.76 14.83 -21.84
N ASP A 15 -8.37 15.97 -22.40
CA ASP A 15 -7.06 16.14 -23.05
C ASP A 15 -5.89 16.00 -22.07
N ARG A 16 -6.10 16.31 -20.78
CA ARG A 16 -5.07 16.15 -19.74
C ARG A 16 -4.84 14.67 -19.43
N TRP A 17 -5.90 13.86 -19.39
CA TRP A 17 -5.81 12.40 -19.24
C TRP A 17 -5.00 11.79 -20.40
N ALA A 18 -5.33 12.18 -21.63
CA ALA A 18 -4.62 11.74 -22.82
C ALA A 18 -3.12 12.10 -22.79
N ARG A 19 -2.78 13.33 -22.35
CA ARG A 19 -1.37 13.77 -22.21
C ARG A 19 -0.58 12.97 -21.16
N MET A 20 -1.25 12.45 -20.13
CA MET A 20 -0.64 11.56 -19.12
C MET A 20 -0.56 10.10 -19.59
N GLY A 21 -1.11 9.76 -20.77
CA GLY A 21 -1.23 8.38 -21.25
C GLY A 21 -2.21 7.54 -20.42
N LEU A 22 -3.14 8.19 -19.71
CA LEU A 22 -4.10 7.55 -18.82
C LEU A 22 -5.50 7.56 -19.42
N ASN A 23 -6.25 6.48 -19.22
CA ASN A 23 -7.67 6.39 -19.54
C ASN A 23 -8.50 6.60 -18.26
N VAL A 24 -9.55 7.41 -18.32
CA VAL A 24 -10.46 7.70 -17.20
C VAL A 24 -11.10 6.42 -16.65
N GLU A 25 -11.54 5.50 -17.52
CA GLU A 25 -12.16 4.25 -17.06
C GLU A 25 -11.16 3.34 -16.34
N GLY A 26 -9.96 3.16 -16.91
CA GLY A 26 -8.89 2.41 -16.25
C GLY A 26 -8.45 3.04 -14.92
N TYR A 27 -8.48 4.36 -14.82
CA TYR A 27 -8.21 5.07 -13.57
C TYR A 27 -9.27 4.80 -12.50
N LYS A 28 -10.56 4.82 -12.88
CA LYS A 28 -11.67 4.48 -11.98
C LYS A 28 -11.55 3.05 -11.46
N GLU A 29 -11.25 2.09 -12.33
CA GLU A 29 -11.05 0.68 -11.95
C GLU A 29 -9.88 0.51 -10.98
N MET A 30 -8.71 1.09 -11.30
CA MET A 30 -7.53 1.06 -10.44
C MET A 30 -7.82 1.70 -9.07
N ARG A 31 -8.53 2.83 -9.03
CA ARG A 31 -8.97 3.48 -7.80
C ARG A 31 -9.91 2.60 -6.99
N ALA A 32 -10.92 2.01 -7.62
CA ALA A 32 -11.88 1.14 -6.96
C ALA A 32 -11.18 -0.06 -6.30
N MET A 33 -10.24 -0.69 -7.00
CA MET A 33 -9.42 -1.77 -6.44
C MET A 33 -8.56 -1.31 -5.26
N LYS A 34 -7.97 -0.11 -5.35
CA LYS A 34 -7.19 0.46 -4.24
C LYS A 34 -8.09 0.72 -3.03
N LEU A 35 -9.23 1.37 -3.22
CA LEU A 35 -10.16 1.71 -2.15
C LEU A 35 -10.70 0.46 -1.44
N ALA A 36 -10.98 -0.61 -2.20
CA ALA A 36 -11.39 -1.89 -1.63
C ALA A 36 -10.31 -2.54 -0.75
N ARG A 37 -9.02 -2.35 -1.08
CA ARG A 37 -7.90 -2.81 -0.23
C ARG A 37 -7.75 -1.92 1.01
N ASP A 38 -7.79 -0.61 0.81
CA ASP A 38 -7.61 0.38 1.87
C ASP A 38 -8.76 0.35 2.91
N ALA A 39 -9.94 -0.17 2.55
CA ALA A 39 -11.08 -0.32 3.48
C ALA A 39 -10.77 -1.16 4.72
N ASN A 40 -9.77 -2.05 4.65
CA ASN A 40 -9.33 -2.88 5.78
C ASN A 40 -8.05 -2.35 6.45
N ALA A 41 -7.46 -1.27 5.94
CA ALA A 41 -6.25 -0.69 6.52
C ALA A 41 -6.60 0.10 7.78
N PRO A 42 -5.76 0.03 8.84
CA PRO A 42 -5.96 0.85 10.03
C PRO A 42 -5.78 2.34 9.70
N ALA A 43 -6.65 3.18 10.26
CA ALA A 43 -6.49 4.62 10.18
C ALA A 43 -5.26 5.11 10.97
N VAL A 44 -4.75 6.30 10.64
CA VAL A 44 -3.67 6.92 11.42
C VAL A 44 -4.13 7.13 12.86
N GLY A 45 -3.31 6.69 13.83
CA GLY A 45 -3.61 6.74 15.25
C GLY A 45 -4.45 5.56 15.76
N ALA A 46 -5.03 4.75 14.87
CA ALA A 46 -5.64 3.48 15.26
C ALA A 46 -4.56 2.45 15.61
N MET A 47 -4.93 1.46 16.44
CA MET A 47 -4.05 0.35 16.77
C MET A 47 -3.75 -0.47 15.52
N ALA A 48 -2.46 -0.66 15.22
CA ALA A 48 -2.04 -1.52 14.12
C ALA A 48 -2.49 -2.98 14.38
N PRO A 49 -3.05 -3.69 13.37
CA PRO A 49 -3.36 -5.11 13.48
C PRO A 49 -2.10 -5.91 13.82
N ASP A 50 -2.22 -6.82 14.79
CA ASP A 50 -1.13 -7.74 15.08
C ASP A 50 -0.94 -8.70 13.91
N PHE A 51 0.30 -9.04 13.61
CA PHE A 51 0.64 -9.98 12.57
C PHE A 51 1.85 -10.80 12.98
N GLU A 52 2.01 -11.92 12.30
CA GLU A 52 3.09 -12.86 12.49
C GLU A 52 3.73 -13.16 11.12
N VAL A 53 5.04 -12.96 11.00
CA VAL A 53 5.80 -13.17 9.76
C VAL A 53 7.10 -13.89 10.02
N GLU A 54 7.46 -14.81 9.13
CA GLU A 54 8.73 -15.51 9.20
C GLU A 54 9.89 -14.58 8.84
N ARG A 55 10.97 -14.66 9.62
CA ARG A 55 12.22 -13.96 9.34
C ARG A 55 12.98 -14.71 8.27
N LEU A 56 13.41 -14.01 7.23
CA LEU A 56 14.27 -14.59 6.21
C LEU A 56 15.74 -14.50 6.63
N GLY A 57 16.51 -15.53 6.27
CA GLY A 57 17.96 -15.54 6.43
C GLY A 57 18.65 -14.57 5.46
N PRO A 58 19.95 -14.31 5.64
CA PRO A 58 20.73 -13.43 4.76
C PRO A 58 20.72 -13.88 3.28
N ASP A 59 20.57 -15.18 3.05
CA ASP A 59 20.48 -15.84 1.75
C ASP A 59 19.03 -15.97 1.25
N ARG A 60 18.07 -15.34 1.94
CA ARG A 60 16.61 -15.44 1.71
C ARG A 60 16.01 -16.80 2.03
N SER A 61 16.74 -17.67 2.74
CA SER A 61 16.19 -18.94 3.22
C SER A 61 15.12 -18.73 4.29
N ARG A 62 14.18 -19.68 4.37
CA ARG A 62 13.21 -19.80 5.45
C ARG A 62 13.95 -20.25 6.71
N THR A 63 13.87 -19.47 7.78
CA THR A 63 14.60 -19.75 9.03
C THR A 63 13.76 -20.56 10.02
N GLY A 64 12.44 -20.55 9.87
CA GLY A 64 11.51 -21.03 10.90
C GLY A 64 11.36 -20.10 12.11
N ASP A 65 12.19 -19.05 12.21
CA ASP A 65 12.04 -18.02 13.24
C ASP A 65 10.96 -17.03 12.83
N THR A 66 10.14 -16.66 13.79
CA THR A 66 8.99 -15.81 13.54
C THR A 66 9.07 -14.50 14.31
N PHE A 67 8.61 -13.43 13.68
CA PHE A 67 8.43 -12.11 14.29
C PHE A 67 6.95 -11.80 14.44
N ARG A 68 6.55 -11.41 15.65
CA ARG A 68 5.21 -10.90 15.95
C ARG A 68 5.25 -9.41 16.22
N LEU A 69 4.33 -8.64 15.63
CA LEU A 69 4.32 -7.18 15.80
C LEU A 69 4.17 -6.78 17.28
N SER A 70 3.33 -7.49 18.02
CA SER A 70 3.10 -7.22 19.45
C SER A 70 4.33 -7.39 20.34
N ASP A 71 5.37 -8.13 19.91
CA ASP A 71 6.64 -8.26 20.63
C ASP A 71 7.47 -6.97 20.59
N ALA A 72 7.20 -6.08 19.63
CA ALA A 72 7.89 -4.79 19.47
C ALA A 72 7.22 -3.63 20.22
N ARG A 73 6.22 -3.90 21.08
CA ARG A 73 5.53 -2.86 21.87
C ARG A 73 6.53 -1.99 22.66
N GLY A 74 6.27 -0.68 22.68
CA GLY A 74 7.14 0.32 23.30
C GLY A 74 8.31 0.76 22.43
N ARG A 75 8.47 0.20 21.23
CA ARG A 75 9.48 0.62 20.25
C ARG A 75 8.80 1.09 18.95
N PRO A 76 9.27 2.18 18.33
CA PRO A 76 8.80 2.56 17.00
C PRO A 76 9.15 1.48 15.96
N VAL A 77 8.20 1.15 15.09
CA VAL A 77 8.35 0.17 14.00
C VAL A 77 7.88 0.80 12.69
N GLY A 78 8.68 0.64 11.63
CA GLY A 78 8.28 0.98 10.26
C GLY A 78 8.01 -0.29 9.45
N LEU A 79 6.91 -0.31 8.70
CA LEU A 79 6.56 -1.38 7.77
C LEU A 79 6.84 -0.91 6.34
N ILE A 80 7.67 -1.67 5.62
CA ILE A 80 8.01 -1.38 4.23
C ILE A 80 7.65 -2.62 3.42
N PHE A 81 6.74 -2.46 2.47
CA PHE A 81 6.34 -3.51 1.54
C PHE A 81 7.09 -3.31 0.22
N GLY A 82 7.81 -4.33 -0.22
CA GLY A 82 8.50 -4.37 -1.50
C GLY A 82 8.03 -5.55 -2.34
N SER A 83 8.11 -5.43 -3.66
CA SER A 83 7.92 -6.57 -4.55
C SER A 83 9.15 -7.47 -4.50
N TYR A 84 8.93 -8.77 -4.38
CA TYR A 84 9.92 -9.79 -4.66
C TYR A 84 9.48 -10.51 -5.94
N THR A 85 10.28 -10.41 -6.99
CA THR A 85 10.13 -11.15 -8.25
C THR A 85 11.41 -11.88 -8.54
#